data_AF-A0YMV5-F1
#
_entry.id   AF-A0YMV5-F1
#
_cell.length_a   1.000
_cell.length_b   1.000
_cell.length_c   1.000
_cell.angle_alpha   90.00
_cell.angle_beta   90.00
_cell.angle_gamma   90.00
#
_symmetry.space_group_name_H-M   'P 1'
#
loop_
_entity.id
_entity.type
_entity.pdbx_description
1 polymer ?
#
loop_
_entity_poly.entity_id
_entity_poly.type
_entity_poly.pdbx_seq_one_letter_code
_entity_poly.pdbx_strand_id
1 'polypeptide(L)'
;MVYPLSATKLLDYHRCPQAYYFKYERGLKANAFFKSPLLGKALHAALARIYGDWNYTEPKPSLDWIRFCWQRVNHELTPELSTQGLEILESYYYQYIAILPALRKPVAVEGKIQARLNLCNIEFKISGRYDRLDWRDDGLELIDYKSSRKIRDFEPDEIDLQLGLYYLALEQRYKKSLQQMSLIYLQRARIHHF
;
A
#
# COMPACT_ATOMS: atom_id res chain seq x y z
N MET A 1 -22.66 -8.74 -17.59
CA MET A 1 -22.73 -7.78 -16.46
C MET A 1 -21.44 -7.91 -15.68
N VAL A 2 -20.76 -6.80 -15.36
CA VAL A 2 -19.44 -6.85 -14.68
C VAL A 2 -19.62 -6.65 -13.19
N TYR A 3 -19.17 -7.62 -12.39
CA TYR A 3 -19.29 -7.56 -10.93
C TYR A 3 -18.01 -6.99 -10.29
N PRO A 4 -18.08 -5.88 -9.52
CA PRO A 4 -16.91 -5.27 -8.91
C PRO A 4 -16.44 -6.05 -7.67
N LEU A 5 -15.18 -6.52 -7.70
CA LEU A 5 -14.54 -7.34 -6.69
C LEU A 5 -13.29 -6.66 -6.10
N SER A 6 -13.05 -6.88 -4.81
CA SER A 6 -11.83 -6.50 -4.12
C SER A 6 -11.55 -7.48 -2.99
N ALA A 7 -10.30 -7.52 -2.49
CA ALA A 7 -9.93 -8.36 -1.35
C ALA A 7 -10.83 -8.08 -0.14
N THR A 8 -11.06 -6.80 0.18
CA THR A 8 -11.94 -6.38 1.28
C THR A 8 -13.37 -6.87 1.12
N LYS A 9 -13.92 -6.83 -0.10
CA LYS A 9 -15.27 -7.34 -0.38
C LYS A 9 -15.40 -8.83 -0.12
N LEU A 10 -14.43 -9.61 -0.59
CA LEU A 10 -14.41 -11.06 -0.38
C LEU A 10 -14.22 -11.41 1.10
N LEU A 11 -13.32 -10.73 1.81
CA LEU A 11 -13.12 -10.91 3.25
C LEU A 11 -14.38 -10.54 4.05
N ASP A 12 -15.05 -9.43 3.69
CA ASP A 12 -16.31 -9.02 4.33
C ASP A 12 -17.41 -10.08 4.11
N TYR A 13 -17.52 -10.62 2.88
CA TYR A 13 -18.48 -11.69 2.57
C TYR A 13 -18.16 -12.97 3.35
N HIS A 14 -16.89 -13.40 3.34
CA HIS A 14 -16.44 -14.58 4.08
C HIS A 14 -16.73 -14.45 5.58
N ARG A 15 -16.51 -13.25 6.15
CA ARG A 15 -16.80 -12.98 7.56
C ARG A 15 -18.29 -12.99 7.86
N CYS A 16 -19.11 -12.34 7.03
CA CYS A 16 -20.56 -12.30 7.21
C CYS A 16 -21.29 -11.92 5.90
N PRO A 17 -21.91 -12.89 5.20
CA PRO A 17 -22.63 -12.64 3.96
C PRO A 17 -23.79 -11.64 4.12
N GLN A 18 -24.47 -11.66 5.27
CA GLN A 18 -25.58 -10.76 5.55
C GLN A 18 -25.10 -9.31 5.72
N ALA A 19 -24.00 -9.08 6.44
CA ALA A 19 -23.41 -7.75 6.57
C ALA A 19 -22.89 -7.24 5.22
N TYR A 20 -22.26 -8.10 4.41
CA TYR A 20 -21.87 -7.80 3.05
C TYR A 20 -23.06 -7.32 2.21
N TYR A 21 -24.18 -8.08 2.24
CA TYR A 21 -25.38 -7.77 1.48
C TYR A 21 -25.93 -6.37 1.83
N PHE A 22 -26.07 -6.07 3.12
CA PHE A 22 -26.56 -4.75 3.53
C PHE A 22 -25.60 -3.63 3.12
N LYS A 23 -24.29 -3.82 3.29
CA LYS A 23 -23.27 -2.80 3.00
C LYS A 23 -23.12 -2.53 1.50
N TYR A 24 -23.01 -3.58 0.67
CA TYR A 24 -22.63 -3.45 -0.74
C TYR A 24 -23.80 -3.57 -1.71
N GLU A 25 -24.79 -4.42 -1.44
CA GLU A 25 -25.94 -4.63 -2.33
C GLU A 25 -27.10 -3.70 -2.00
N ARG A 26 -27.32 -3.40 -0.71
CA ARG A 26 -28.35 -2.44 -0.26
C ARG A 26 -27.81 -1.03 -0.04
N GLY A 27 -26.49 -0.82 -0.16
CA GLY A 27 -25.87 0.50 -0.03
C GLY A 27 -25.97 1.13 1.35
N LEU A 28 -26.15 0.32 2.40
CA LEU A 28 -26.28 0.81 3.77
C LEU A 28 -24.93 1.41 4.21
N LYS A 29 -24.91 2.74 4.35
CA LYS A 29 -23.71 3.46 4.78
C LYS A 29 -23.46 3.14 6.25
N ALA A 30 -22.31 2.53 6.55
CA ALA A 30 -21.84 2.47 7.93
C ALA A 30 -21.69 3.92 8.44
N ASN A 31 -22.17 4.19 9.66
CA ASN A 31 -21.90 5.46 10.31
C ASN A 31 -20.38 5.64 10.35
N ALA A 32 -19.87 6.62 9.60
CA ALA A 32 -18.46 6.83 9.38
C ALA A 32 -17.81 7.45 10.63
N PHE A 33 -17.71 6.68 11.71
CA PHE A 33 -16.88 7.01 12.87
C PHE A 33 -15.42 6.58 12.68
N PHE A 34 -15.09 5.95 11.55
CA PHE A 34 -13.71 5.66 11.18
C PHE A 34 -13.04 6.94 10.69
N LYS A 35 -12.51 7.73 11.63
CA LYS A 35 -11.42 8.65 11.32
C LYS A 35 -10.30 7.78 10.73
N SER A 36 -10.15 7.78 9.41
CA SER A 36 -8.89 7.36 8.80
C SER A 36 -7.81 8.15 9.54
N PRO A 37 -6.82 7.50 10.19
CA PRO A 37 -5.84 8.24 10.97
C PRO A 37 -5.12 9.19 10.01
N LEU A 38 -5.36 10.51 10.16
CA LEU A 38 -4.85 11.56 9.27
C LEU A 38 -3.33 11.41 9.08
N LEU A 39 -2.63 11.04 10.15
CA LEU A 39 -1.20 10.72 10.13
C LEU A 39 -0.84 9.64 9.11
N GLY A 40 -1.59 8.53 9.04
CA GLY A 40 -1.33 7.45 8.10
C GLY A 40 -1.46 7.93 6.65
N LYS A 41 -2.54 8.66 6.35
CA LYS A 41 -2.74 9.25 5.01
C LYS A 41 -1.59 10.18 4.62
N ALA A 42 -1.15 11.05 5.54
CA ALA A 42 -0.03 11.95 5.30
C ALA A 42 1.29 11.20 5.09
N LEU A 43 1.55 10.12 5.86
CA LEU A 43 2.76 9.30 5.70
C LEU A 43 2.82 8.62 4.33
N HIS A 44 1.71 8.03 3.86
CA HIS A 44 1.66 7.43 2.52
C HIS A 44 1.90 8.48 1.44
N ALA A 45 1.23 9.64 1.53
CA ALA A 45 1.43 10.73 0.58
C ALA A 45 2.87 11.25 0.58
N ALA A 46 3.53 11.32 1.74
CA ALA A 46 4.93 11.72 1.84
C ALA A 46 5.83 10.70 1.13
N LEU A 47 5.68 9.41 1.43
CA LEU A 47 6.43 8.33 0.79
C LEU A 47 6.18 8.31 -0.73
N ALA A 48 4.95 8.57 -1.15
CA ALA A 48 4.60 8.65 -2.55
C ALA A 48 5.41 9.73 -3.27
N ARG A 49 5.55 10.91 -2.65
CA ARG A 49 6.36 12.02 -3.17
C ARG A 49 7.86 11.73 -3.09
N ILE A 50 8.33 11.13 -2.00
CA ILE A 50 9.75 10.80 -1.80
C ILE A 50 10.28 9.94 -2.94
N TYR A 51 9.51 8.94 -3.37
CA TYR A 51 9.88 8.04 -4.46
C TYR A 51 9.40 8.51 -5.84
N GLY A 52 8.22 9.13 -5.92
CA GLY A 52 7.61 9.53 -7.18
C GLY A 52 8.18 10.81 -7.79
N ASP A 53 8.49 11.80 -6.96
CA ASP A 53 8.93 13.13 -7.39
C ASP A 53 10.47 13.25 -7.40
N TRP A 54 11.19 12.24 -6.90
CA TRP A 54 12.65 12.23 -6.95
C TRP A 54 13.16 12.07 -8.38
N ASN A 55 14.19 12.84 -8.75
CA ASN A 55 14.67 12.91 -10.12
C ASN A 55 15.62 11.76 -10.51
N TYR A 56 16.17 11.04 -9.51
CA TYR A 56 17.15 9.98 -9.67
C TYR A 56 18.44 10.39 -10.41
N THR A 57 18.82 11.68 -10.37
CA THR A 57 20.11 12.14 -10.91
C THR A 57 21.25 11.86 -9.93
N GLU A 58 20.96 12.02 -8.63
CA GLU A 58 21.87 11.63 -7.55
C GLU A 58 21.56 10.20 -7.09
N PRO A 59 22.57 9.43 -6.61
CA PRO A 59 22.39 8.03 -6.23
C PRO A 59 21.27 7.81 -5.22
N LYS A 60 21.08 8.71 -4.26
CA LYS A 60 20.00 8.67 -3.27
C LYS A 60 19.63 10.07 -2.79
N PRO A 61 18.38 10.30 -2.39
CA PRO A 61 17.98 11.59 -1.81
C PRO A 61 18.64 11.82 -0.45
N SER A 62 18.77 13.09 -0.06
CA SER A 62 19.21 13.48 1.29
C SER A 62 18.03 13.47 2.28
N LEU A 63 18.32 13.60 3.58
CA LEU A 63 17.28 13.79 4.60
C LEU A 63 16.45 15.06 4.36
N ASP A 64 17.04 16.11 3.80
CA ASP A 64 16.34 17.36 3.51
C ASP A 64 15.25 17.16 2.45
N TRP A 65 15.44 16.24 1.49
CA TRP A 65 14.39 15.85 0.56
C TRP A 65 13.19 15.23 1.27
N ILE A 66 13.44 14.34 2.24
CA ILE A 66 12.40 13.70 3.04
C ILE A 66 11.60 14.75 3.81
N ARG A 67 12.29 15.68 4.47
CA ARG A 67 11.68 16.82 5.19
C ARG A 67 10.84 17.70 4.25
N PHE A 68 11.36 18.00 3.07
CA PHE A 68 10.65 18.78 2.05
C PHE A 68 9.35 18.08 1.61
N CYS A 69 9.40 16.77 1.33
CA CYS A 69 8.21 16.00 0.98
C CYS A 69 7.18 15.99 2.11
N TRP A 70 7.61 15.85 3.37
CA TRP A 70 6.72 15.88 4.53
C TRP A 70 5.98 17.20 4.69
N GLN A 71 6.69 18.33 4.56
CA GLN A 71 6.10 19.67 4.65
C GLN A 71 4.98 19.92 3.64
N ARG A 72 4.96 19.20 2.50
CA ARG A 72 3.91 19.35 1.48
C ARG A 72 2.60 18.67 1.85
N VAL A 73 2.62 17.69 2.76
CA VAL A 73 1.47 16.81 3.03
C VAL A 73 0.97 16.87 4.47
N ASN A 74 1.67 17.54 5.37
CA ASN A 74 1.35 17.58 6.80
C ASN A 74 0.36 18.69 7.21
N HIS A 75 -0.19 19.46 6.26
CA HIS A 75 -0.99 20.67 6.52
C HIS A 75 -2.30 20.43 7.30
N GLU A 76 -2.88 19.23 7.20
CA GLU A 76 -4.11 18.86 7.95
C GLU A 76 -3.81 18.31 9.36
N LEU A 77 -2.53 18.21 9.76
CA LEU A 77 -2.12 17.60 11.03
C LEU A 77 -1.96 18.63 12.14
N THR A 78 -2.19 18.21 13.39
CA THR A 78 -1.78 19.00 14.55
C THR A 78 -0.25 19.05 14.63
N PRO A 79 0.35 20.06 15.29
CA PRO A 79 1.80 20.14 15.46
C PRO A 79 2.41 18.87 16.05
N GLU A 80 1.76 18.23 17.02
CA GLU A 80 2.23 17.00 17.66
C GLU A 80 2.27 15.83 16.68
N LEU A 81 1.20 15.64 15.89
CA LEU A 81 1.15 14.61 14.85
C LEU A 81 2.13 14.89 13.71
N SER A 82 2.35 16.17 13.40
CA SER A 82 3.31 16.60 12.38
C SER A 82 4.75 16.25 12.78
N THR A 83 5.13 16.54 14.03
CA THR A 83 6.44 16.18 14.59
C THR A 83 6.60 14.66 14.64
N GLN A 84 5.60 13.94 15.15
CA GLN A 84 5.62 12.48 15.20
C GLN A 84 5.77 11.85 13.80
N GLY A 85 5.06 12.38 12.79
CA GLY A 85 5.15 11.88 11.42
C GLY A 85 6.52 12.11 10.81
N LEU A 86 7.15 13.25 11.11
CA LEU A 86 8.52 13.52 10.66
C LEU A 86 9.50 12.52 11.28
N GLU A 87 9.45 12.29 12.60
CA GLU A 87 10.31 11.32 13.29
C GLU A 87 10.21 9.92 12.67
N ILE A 88 8.99 9.48 12.31
CA ILE A 88 8.74 8.21 11.64
C ILE A 88 9.44 8.17 10.26
N LEU A 89 9.34 9.24 9.47
CA LEU A 89 9.95 9.31 8.15
C LEU A 89 11.48 9.42 8.20
N GLU A 90 12.03 10.14 9.16
CA GLU A 90 13.49 10.20 9.36
C GLU A 90 14.03 8.83 9.77
N SER A 91 13.36 8.14 10.69
CA SER A 91 13.70 6.76 11.07
C SER A 91 13.66 5.81 9.86
N TYR A 92 12.59 5.89 9.06
CA TYR A 92 12.47 5.14 7.81
C TYR A 92 13.62 5.45 6.84
N TYR A 93 13.98 6.72 6.66
CA TYR A 93 15.10 7.11 5.80
C TYR A 93 16.39 6.44 6.23
N TYR A 94 16.76 6.51 7.51
CA TYR A 94 18.00 5.92 8.00
C TYR A 94 18.05 4.40 7.84
N GLN A 95 16.92 3.73 7.98
CA GLN A 95 16.84 2.27 7.94
C GLN A 95 16.76 1.70 6.53
N TYR A 96 16.14 2.41 5.59
CA TYR A 96 15.80 1.84 4.28
C TYR A 96 16.40 2.58 3.09
N ILE A 97 16.74 3.86 3.23
CA ILE A 97 17.27 4.67 2.12
C ILE A 97 18.76 4.96 2.34
N ALA A 98 19.13 5.42 3.54
CA ALA A 98 20.49 5.87 3.84
C ALA A 98 21.52 4.74 3.74
N ILE A 99 21.14 3.51 4.09
CA ILE A 99 22.02 2.33 4.01
C ILE A 99 22.27 1.85 2.58
N LEU A 100 21.45 2.28 1.61
CA LEU A 100 21.60 1.85 0.24
C LEU A 100 22.77 2.58 -0.44
N PRO A 101 23.52 1.90 -1.34
CA PRO A 101 24.50 2.57 -2.18
C PRO A 101 23.81 3.52 -3.16
N ALA A 102 22.67 3.11 -3.72
CA ALA A 102 21.82 3.92 -4.57
C ALA A 102 20.35 3.49 -4.44
N LEU A 103 19.43 4.45 -4.50
CA LEU A 103 18.00 4.26 -4.53
C LEU A 103 17.55 3.90 -5.95
N ARG A 104 17.00 2.70 -6.14
CA ARG A 104 16.43 2.30 -7.43
C ARG A 104 15.11 3.03 -7.68
N LYS A 105 14.88 3.41 -8.94
CA LYS A 105 13.60 4.00 -9.36
C LYS A 105 12.50 2.93 -9.35
N PRO A 106 11.39 3.15 -8.64
CA PRO A 106 10.26 2.22 -8.64
C PRO A 106 9.61 2.15 -10.02
N VAL A 107 8.92 1.05 -10.29
CA VAL A 107 8.06 0.90 -11.47
C VAL A 107 6.92 1.92 -11.40
N ALA A 108 6.29 2.03 -10.23
CA ALA A 108 5.18 2.93 -9.99
C ALA A 108 4.97 3.18 -8.49
N VAL A 109 4.34 4.31 -8.17
CA VAL A 109 4.01 4.74 -6.81
C VAL A 109 2.55 5.19 -6.77
N GLU A 110 1.84 4.88 -5.68
CA GLU A 110 0.40 5.15 -5.46
C GLU A 110 -0.51 4.84 -6.65
N GLY A 111 -0.54 3.57 -7.07
CA GLY A 111 -1.32 3.15 -8.22
C GLY A 111 -2.64 2.45 -7.87
N LYS A 112 -3.54 2.44 -8.85
CA LYS A 112 -4.70 1.52 -8.88
C LYS A 112 -4.31 0.32 -9.71
N ILE A 113 -4.62 -0.89 -9.25
CA ILE A 113 -4.61 -2.09 -10.10
C ILE A 113 -6.03 -2.49 -10.48
N GLN A 114 -6.16 -3.03 -11.69
CA GLN A 114 -7.39 -3.62 -12.17
C GLN A 114 -7.06 -4.92 -12.90
N ALA A 115 -7.86 -5.94 -12.67
CA ALA A 115 -7.82 -7.19 -13.41
C ALA A 115 -9.24 -7.58 -13.80
N ARG A 116 -9.35 -8.43 -14.82
CA ARG A 116 -10.60 -9.11 -15.16
C ARG A 116 -10.45 -10.59 -14.91
N LEU A 117 -11.47 -11.19 -14.31
CA LEU A 117 -11.52 -12.62 -14.05
C LEU A 117 -12.90 -13.13 -14.50
N ASN A 118 -12.92 -14.11 -15.40
CA ASN A 118 -14.16 -14.72 -15.86
C ASN A 118 -14.35 -16.06 -15.16
N LEU A 119 -15.38 -16.17 -14.32
CA LEU A 119 -15.74 -17.40 -13.62
C LEU A 119 -17.23 -17.65 -13.78
N CYS A 120 -17.61 -18.87 -14.14
CA CYS A 120 -19.02 -19.28 -14.25
C CYS A 120 -19.87 -18.32 -15.12
N ASN A 121 -19.32 -17.84 -16.25
CA ASN A 121 -19.94 -16.86 -17.15
C ASN A 121 -20.23 -15.48 -16.51
N ILE A 122 -19.59 -15.17 -15.38
CA ILE A 122 -19.62 -13.86 -14.73
C ILE A 122 -18.24 -13.21 -14.88
N GLU A 123 -18.22 -11.99 -15.40
CA GLU A 123 -17.01 -11.16 -15.46
C GLU A 123 -16.84 -10.40 -14.15
N PHE A 124 -15.78 -10.68 -13.42
CA PHE A 124 -15.38 -9.96 -12.22
C PHE A 124 -14.33 -8.91 -12.55
N LYS A 125 -14.58 -7.67 -12.15
CA LYS A 125 -13.59 -6.60 -12.18
C LYS A 125 -12.90 -6.52 -10.82
N ILE A 126 -11.69 -7.06 -10.74
CA ILE A 126 -10.84 -6.94 -9.57
C ILE A 126 -10.28 -5.53 -9.54
N SER A 127 -10.33 -4.89 -8.38
CA SER A 127 -9.75 -3.56 -8.15
C SER A 127 -9.03 -3.50 -6.82
N GLY A 128 -7.91 -2.79 -6.81
CA GLY A 128 -7.07 -2.60 -5.63
C GLY A 128 -6.20 -1.35 -5.75
N ARG A 129 -5.45 -1.07 -4.70
CA ARG A 129 -4.49 0.05 -4.64
C ARG A 129 -3.20 -0.43 -4.02
N TYR A 130 -2.08 0.04 -4.55
CA TYR A 130 -0.77 -0.25 -3.99
C TYR A 130 -0.02 1.04 -3.72
N ASP A 131 0.89 0.99 -2.75
CA ASP A 131 1.69 2.16 -2.38
C ASP A 131 2.94 2.28 -3.25
N ARG A 132 3.70 1.19 -3.43
CA ARG A 132 4.91 1.19 -4.28
C ARG A 132 5.09 -0.16 -4.97
N LEU A 133 5.56 -0.11 -6.21
CA LEU A 133 5.92 -1.28 -7.01
C LEU A 133 7.36 -1.13 -7.47
N ASP A 134 8.22 -2.08 -7.11
CA ASP A 134 9.65 -2.06 -7.41
C ASP A 134 10.04 -3.19 -8.37
N TRP A 135 11.17 -2.99 -9.05
CA TRP A 135 11.80 -4.04 -9.84
C TRP A 135 12.61 -4.99 -8.97
N ARG A 136 12.46 -6.29 -9.22
CA ARG A 136 13.41 -7.34 -8.78
C ARG A 136 14.10 -7.95 -10.00
N ASP A 137 15.12 -8.76 -9.75
CA ASP A 137 15.90 -9.40 -10.82
C ASP A 137 15.02 -10.29 -11.73
N ASP A 138 13.96 -10.89 -11.18
CA ASP A 138 13.08 -11.86 -11.85
C ASP A 138 11.60 -11.43 -11.89
N GLY A 139 11.27 -10.17 -11.56
CA GLY A 139 9.88 -9.70 -11.61
C GLY A 139 9.63 -8.44 -10.80
N LEU A 140 8.50 -8.41 -10.10
CA LEU A 140 8.03 -7.26 -9.34
C LEU A 140 8.01 -7.53 -7.84
N GLU A 141 8.28 -6.48 -7.06
CA GLU A 141 8.01 -6.44 -5.62
C GLU A 141 6.89 -5.43 -5.35
N LEU A 142 5.85 -5.88 -4.66
CA LEU A 142 4.78 -5.01 -4.19
C LEU A 142 5.05 -4.57 -2.75
N ILE A 143 5.01 -3.27 -2.50
CA ILE A 143 5.28 -2.72 -1.18
C ILE A 143 4.04 -1.96 -0.70
N ASP A 144 3.62 -2.30 0.51
CA ASP A 144 2.50 -1.67 1.21
C ASP A 144 2.97 -1.18 2.59
N TYR A 145 2.77 0.11 2.82
CA TYR A 145 3.20 0.76 4.05
C TYR A 145 2.11 0.62 5.12
N LYS A 146 2.52 0.26 6.34
CA LYS A 146 1.63 0.17 7.49
C LYS A 146 1.98 1.26 8.49
N SER A 147 1.05 2.18 8.71
CA SER A 147 1.16 3.23 9.73
C SER A 147 0.69 2.77 11.12
N SER A 148 0.21 1.53 11.29
CA SER A 148 -0.26 1.01 12.58
C SER A 148 0.91 0.61 13.48
N ARG A 149 0.75 0.80 14.79
CA ARG A 149 1.70 0.30 15.81
C ARG A 149 1.62 -1.21 16.01
N LYS A 150 0.44 -1.78 15.78
CA LYS A 150 0.20 -3.21 15.88
C LYS A 150 0.74 -3.87 14.61
N ILE A 151 1.68 -4.79 14.81
CA ILE A 151 2.11 -5.73 13.79
C ILE A 151 1.10 -6.88 13.80
N ARG A 152 0.63 -7.27 12.62
CA ARG A 152 -0.19 -8.48 12.50
C ARG A 152 0.72 -9.70 12.61
N ASP A 153 0.27 -10.70 13.33
CA ASP A 153 0.82 -12.04 13.24
C ASP A 153 0.26 -12.66 11.96
N PHE A 154 1.13 -13.29 11.17
CA PHE A 154 0.77 -13.97 9.94
C PHE A 154 0.97 -15.46 10.17
N GLU A 155 -0.09 -16.25 9.97
CA GLU A 155 0.01 -17.70 10.00
C GLU A 155 0.69 -18.17 8.70
N PRO A 156 1.70 -19.07 8.77
CA PRO A 156 2.49 -19.47 7.60
C PRO A 156 1.67 -20.04 6.43
N ASP A 157 0.51 -20.62 6.73
CA ASP A 157 -0.35 -21.31 5.76
C ASP A 157 -1.61 -20.50 5.38
N GLU A 158 -1.73 -19.25 5.85
CA GLU A 158 -2.86 -18.40 5.47
C GLU A 158 -2.68 -17.93 4.02
N ILE A 159 -3.57 -18.38 3.13
CA ILE A 159 -3.64 -17.83 1.78
C ILE A 159 -4.11 -16.38 1.89
N ASP A 160 -3.16 -15.44 1.75
CA ASP A 160 -3.51 -14.03 1.69
C ASP A 160 -4.24 -13.74 0.37
N LEU A 161 -5.56 -13.67 0.46
CA LEU A 161 -6.44 -13.36 -0.67
C LEU A 161 -6.07 -12.03 -1.34
N GLN A 162 -5.59 -11.05 -0.56
CA GLN A 162 -5.14 -9.78 -1.09
C GLN A 162 -3.90 -9.98 -1.98
N LEU A 163 -2.94 -10.82 -1.56
CA LEU A 163 -1.77 -11.17 -2.35
C LEU A 163 -2.15 -11.86 -3.67
N GLY A 164 -3.04 -12.86 -3.62
CA GLY A 164 -3.49 -13.58 -4.82
C GLY A 164 -4.17 -12.66 -5.84
N LEU A 165 -4.99 -11.71 -5.38
CA LEU A 165 -5.63 -10.73 -6.27
C LEU A 165 -4.63 -9.71 -6.85
N TYR A 166 -3.61 -9.31 -6.09
CA TYR A 166 -2.54 -8.46 -6.62
C TYR A 166 -1.72 -9.17 -7.68
N TYR A 167 -1.36 -10.43 -7.45
CA TYR A 167 -0.64 -11.26 -8.42
C TYR A 167 -1.37 -11.24 -9.78
N LEU A 168 -2.66 -11.61 -9.78
CA LEU A 168 -3.47 -11.64 -11.01
C LEU A 168 -3.53 -10.28 -11.72
N ALA A 169 -3.68 -9.20 -10.95
CA ALA A 169 -3.82 -7.87 -11.52
C ALA A 169 -2.51 -7.30 -12.06
N LEU A 170 -1.40 -7.55 -11.37
CA LEU A 170 -0.07 -7.09 -11.78
C LEU A 170 0.41 -7.87 -13.00
N GLU A 171 0.19 -9.18 -13.05
CA GLU A 171 0.53 -9.99 -14.22
C GLU A 171 -0.23 -9.52 -15.46
N GLN A 172 -1.54 -9.29 -15.36
CA GLN A 172 -2.33 -8.79 -16.48
C GLN A 172 -1.85 -7.42 -16.99
N ARG A 173 -1.51 -6.51 -16.07
CA ARG A 173 -1.13 -5.13 -16.38
C ARG A 173 0.32 -4.97 -16.85
N TYR A 174 1.27 -5.57 -16.15
CA TYR A 174 2.71 -5.35 -16.34
C TYR A 174 3.40 -6.50 -17.09
N LYS A 175 2.71 -7.62 -17.35
CA LYS A 175 3.27 -8.82 -18.00
C LYS A 175 4.50 -9.36 -17.27
N LYS A 176 4.52 -9.21 -15.95
CA LYS A 176 5.57 -9.65 -15.04
C LYS A 176 4.92 -10.29 -13.82
N SER A 177 5.51 -11.36 -13.33
CA SER A 177 5.11 -12.03 -12.10
C SER A 177 5.40 -11.14 -10.89
N LEU A 178 4.48 -11.14 -9.94
CA LEU A 178 4.75 -10.65 -8.59
C LEU A 178 5.57 -11.72 -7.86
N GLN A 179 6.78 -11.36 -7.44
CA GLN A 179 7.72 -12.29 -6.81
C GLN A 179 7.77 -12.17 -5.30
N GLN A 180 7.40 -11.00 -4.77
CA GLN A 180 7.40 -10.73 -3.34
C GLN A 180 6.41 -9.63 -3.01
N MET A 181 5.76 -9.74 -1.85
CA MET A 181 5.03 -8.64 -1.25
C MET A 181 5.64 -8.29 0.10
N SER A 182 5.90 -7.02 0.32
CA SER A 182 6.51 -6.52 1.55
C SER A 182 5.58 -5.56 2.27
N LEU A 183 5.31 -5.84 3.55
CA LEU A 183 4.63 -4.93 4.45
C LEU A 183 5.68 -4.21 5.29
N ILE A 184 5.75 -2.89 5.15
CA ILE A 184 6.70 -2.07 5.91
C ILE A 184 5.95 -1.33 7.02
N TYR A 185 6.19 -1.74 8.27
CA TYR A 185 5.62 -1.10 9.45
C TYR A 185 6.45 0.11 9.86
N LEU A 186 6.00 1.29 9.45
CA LEU A 186 6.76 2.56 9.54
C LEU A 186 7.11 2.92 10.99
N GLN A 187 6.19 2.74 11.95
CA GLN A 187 6.43 3.08 13.35
C GLN A 187 7.33 2.09 14.10
N ARG A 188 7.60 0.93 13.52
CA ARG A 188 8.33 -0.17 14.16
C ARG A 188 9.58 -0.59 13.43
N ALA A 189 9.93 0.07 12.32
CA ALA A 189 11.12 -0.27 11.57
C ALA A 189 11.17 -1.75 11.14
N ARG A 190 10.01 -2.37 10.90
CA ARG A 190 9.92 -3.80 10.62
C ARG A 190 9.35 -4.03 9.23
N ILE A 191 10.00 -4.92 8.47
CA ILE A 191 9.45 -5.47 7.24
C ILE A 191 8.96 -6.89 7.51
N HIS A 192 7.84 -7.24 6.87
CA HIS A 192 7.40 -8.61 6.72
C HIS A 192 7.28 -8.92 5.22
N HIS A 193 7.80 -10.07 4.80
CA HIS A 193 7.81 -10.51 3.40
C HIS A 193 6.87 -11.71 3.24
N PHE A 194 6.14 -11.73 2.13
CA PHE A 194 5.38 -12.87 1.62
C PHE A 194 5.93 -13.28 0.26
#